data_AF-A0A962G7D6-F1
#
_entry.id   AF-A0A962G7D6-F1
#
_cell.length_a   1.000
_cell.length_b   1.000
_cell.length_c   1.000
_cell.angle_alpha   90.00
_cell.angle_beta   90.00
_cell.angle_gamma   90.00
#
_symmetry.space_group_name_H-M   'P 1'
#
loop_
_entity.id
_entity.type
_entity.pdbx_description
1 polymer ?
#
loop_
_entity_poly.entity_id
_entity_poly.type
_entity_poly.pdbx_seq_one_letter_code
_entity_poly.pdbx_strand_id
1 'polypeptide(L)' 'HLARHGVHANVVSIPSMGTTTEQAIMRFVGESGADLLVAGGYSHSRLREHVFGGVTRGLFWQSPTPVLFSH' A
#
# COMPACT_ATOMS: atom_id res chain seq x y z
N HIS A 1 -18.42 7.09 -2.20
CA HIS A 1 -17.89 8.46 -2.35
C HIS A 1 -17.17 8.60 -3.70
N LEU A 2 -16.08 7.86 -3.95
CA LEU A 2 -15.31 7.89 -5.21
C LEU A 2 -16.15 7.72 -6.48
N ALA A 3 -17.00 6.69 -6.56
CA ALA A 3 -17.86 6.48 -7.72
C ALA A 3 -18.85 7.64 -7.99
N ARG A 4 -19.27 8.37 -6.93
CA ARG A 4 -20.13 9.56 -7.10
C ARG A 4 -19.36 10.76 -7.67
N HIS A 5 -18.03 10.73 -7.62
CA HIS A 5 -17.14 11.73 -8.21
C HIS A 5 -16.56 11.28 -9.57
N GLY A 6 -17.13 10.23 -10.18
CA GLY A 6 -16.66 9.70 -11.47
C GLY A 6 -15.33 8.94 -11.40
N VAL A 7 -14.84 8.63 -10.19
CA VAL A 7 -13.63 7.84 -10.01
C VAL A 7 -13.96 6.36 -10.11
N HIS A 8 -13.38 5.69 -11.10
CA HIS A 8 -13.42 4.23 -11.23
C HIS A 8 -12.57 3.60 -10.12
N ALA A 9 -13.21 3.05 -9.10
CA ALA A 9 -12.55 2.41 -7.98
C ALA A 9 -12.98 0.95 -7.89
N ASN A 10 -12.00 0.06 -7.75
CA ASN A 10 -12.23 -1.36 -7.50
C ASN A 10 -11.76 -1.71 -6.08
N VAL A 11 -12.56 -2.46 -5.34
CA VAL A 11 -12.19 -2.97 -4.01
C VAL A 11 -11.73 -4.40 -4.17
N VAL A 12 -10.47 -4.66 -3.81
CA VAL A 12 -9.86 -6.00 -3.92
C VAL A 12 -9.41 -6.46 -2.54
N SER A 13 -9.82 -7.67 -2.17
CA SER A 13 -9.31 -8.36 -0.97
C SER A 13 -8.21 -9.32 -1.38
N ILE A 14 -6.99 -9.09 -0.91
CA ILE A 14 -5.81 -9.89 -1.27
C ILE A 14 -5.53 -10.86 -0.11
N PRO A 15 -5.64 -12.19 -0.33
CA PRO A 15 -5.23 -13.15 0.69
C PRO A 15 -3.71 -13.13 0.85
N SER A 16 -3.21 -13.19 2.09
CA SER A 16 -1.76 -13.19 2.36
C SER A 16 -1.07 -14.46 1.89
N MET A 17 -1.79 -15.58 1.77
CA MET A 17 -1.26 -16.88 1.33
C MET A 17 0.01 -17.31 2.08
N GLY A 18 0.11 -16.97 3.38
CA GLY A 18 1.27 -17.28 4.22
C GLY A 18 2.46 -16.34 4.07
N THR A 19 2.36 -15.29 3.25
CA THR A 19 3.39 -14.26 3.07
C THR A 19 3.18 -13.07 4.00
N THR A 20 4.20 -12.22 4.14
CA THR A 20 4.06 -10.97 4.89
C THR A 20 3.12 -10.01 4.18
N THR A 21 2.54 -9.05 4.92
CA THR A 21 1.64 -8.05 4.34
C THR A 21 2.34 -7.24 3.23
N GLU A 22 3.62 -6.86 3.38
CA GLU A 22 4.33 -6.19 2.28
C GLU A 22 4.44 -7.07 1.03
N GLN A 23 4.73 -8.36 1.18
CA GLN A 23 4.88 -9.27 0.04
C GLN A 23 3.56 -9.45 -0.71
N ALA A 24 2.45 -9.60 0.02
CA ALA A 24 1.12 -9.69 -0.57
C ALA A 24 0.76 -8.41 -1.35
N ILE A 25 1.07 -7.23 -0.80
CA ILE A 25 0.83 -5.95 -1.47
C ILE A 25 1.70 -5.83 -2.73
N MET A 26 3.01 -6.08 -2.63
CA MET A 26 3.93 -5.95 -3.76
C MET A 26 3.59 -6.91 -4.90
N ARG A 27 3.22 -8.15 -4.58
CA ARG A 27 2.75 -9.11 -5.58
C ARG A 27 1.53 -8.58 -6.31
N PHE A 28 0.53 -8.10 -5.59
CA PHE A 28 -0.67 -7.55 -6.21
C PHE A 28 -0.36 -6.31 -7.05
N VAL A 29 0.48 -5.39 -6.57
CA VAL A 29 0.91 -4.21 -7.35
C VAL A 29 1.56 -4.65 -8.67
N GLY A 30 2.48 -5.62 -8.62
CA GLY A 30 3.10 -6.18 -9.81
C GLY A 30 2.12 -6.86 -10.78
N GLU A 31 1.11 -7.58 -10.26
CA GLU A 31 0.06 -8.20 -11.07
C GLU A 31 -0.95 -7.18 -11.64
N SER A 32 -1.16 -6.06 -10.94
CA SER A 32 -2.16 -5.05 -11.29
C SER A 32 -1.73 -4.10 -12.41
N GLY A 33 -0.42 -4.01 -12.68
CA GLY A 33 0.13 -3.03 -13.61
C GLY A 33 -0.06 -1.59 -13.15
N ALA A 34 -0.18 -1.34 -11.84
CA ALA A 34 -0.39 -0.01 -11.30
C ALA A 34 0.84 0.89 -11.52
N ASP A 35 0.64 2.12 -12.01
CA ASP A 35 1.74 3.08 -12.20
C ASP A 35 2.17 3.79 -10.90
N LEU A 36 1.31 3.76 -9.88
CA LEU A 36 1.55 4.43 -8.60
C LEU A 36 0.87 3.67 -7.45
N LEU A 37 1.63 3.40 -6.40
CA LEU A 37 1.08 2.93 -5.13
C LEU A 37 0.87 4.11 -4.19
N VAL A 38 -0.37 4.36 -3.78
CA VAL A 38 -0.68 5.34 -2.72
C VAL A 38 -0.90 4.60 -1.41
N ALA A 39 -0.07 4.90 -0.41
CA ALA A 39 -0.18 4.32 0.92
C ALA A 39 -0.49 5.41 1.95
N GLY A 40 -1.51 5.18 2.76
CA GLY A 40 -1.84 6.06 3.89
C GLY A 40 -0.76 5.97 4.97
N GLY A 41 0.02 7.03 5.14
CA GLY A 41 0.94 7.19 6.26
C GLY A 41 0.18 7.54 7.54
N TYR A 42 -0.56 6.58 8.09
CA TYR A 42 -1.15 6.55 9.44
C TYR A 42 -1.53 7.90 10.10
N SER A 43 -2.80 8.30 9.97
CA SER A 43 -3.44 9.46 10.65
C SER A 43 -3.84 9.19 12.12
N HIS A 44 -3.07 8.40 12.87
CA HIS A 44 -3.25 8.26 14.32
C HIS A 44 -1.88 8.06 15.03
N SER A 45 -1.32 9.17 15.51
CA SER A 45 -0.42 9.29 16.67
C SER A 45 0.73 8.29 16.87
N ARG A 46 1.48 7.90 15.83
CA ARG A 46 2.80 7.26 16.03
C ARG A 46 3.88 7.70 15.06
N LEU A 47 4.26 8.97 15.18
CA LEU A 47 5.66 9.42 14.99
C LEU A 47 6.64 8.76 16.01
N ARG A 48 6.27 7.61 16.58
CA ARG A 48 7.00 6.82 17.57
C ARG A 48 6.56 5.35 17.45
N GLU A 49 7.21 4.61 16.56
CA GLU A 49 7.26 3.14 16.63
C GLU A 49 8.70 2.59 16.62
N HIS A 50 9.74 3.44 16.63
CA HIS A 50 11.14 3.00 16.42
C HIS A 50 11.47 2.70 14.93
N VAL A 51 10.90 3.52 14.02
CA VAL A 51 11.40 3.87 12.66
C VAL A 51 11.06 2.90 11.50
N PHE A 52 9.76 2.81 11.13
CA PHE A 52 9.16 2.07 10.01
C PHE A 52 8.96 0.56 10.27
N GLY A 53 7.75 0.20 10.70
CA GLY A 53 7.30 -1.21 10.75
C GLY A 53 7.46 -1.92 9.40
N GLY A 54 7.47 -3.25 9.43
CA GLY A 54 7.83 -4.12 8.30
C GLY A 54 7.16 -3.76 6.97
N VAL A 55 5.88 -3.37 7.01
CA VAL A 55 5.10 -3.04 5.81
C VAL A 55 5.60 -1.76 5.14
N THR A 56 5.67 -0.64 5.85
CA THR A 56 6.12 0.65 5.29
C THR A 56 7.57 0.57 4.81
N ARG A 57 8.43 -0.13 5.55
CA ARG A 57 9.83 -0.36 5.13
C ARG A 57 9.88 -1.23 3.86
N GLY A 58 9.08 -2.29 3.79
CA GLY A 58 8.97 -3.15 2.61
C GLY A 58 8.54 -2.37 1.38
N LEU A 59 7.48 -1.56 1.50
CA LEU A 59 7.01 -0.72 0.41
C LEU A 59 8.04 0.34 -0.02
N PHE A 60 8.73 0.96 0.93
CA PHE A 60 9.74 1.98 0.61
C PHE A 60 10.95 1.41 -0.14
N TRP A 61 11.42 0.22 0.24
CA TRP A 61 12.66 -0.35 -0.32
C TRP A 61 12.46 -1.31 -1.49
N GLN A 62 11.29 -1.95 -1.60
CA GLN A 62 11.09 -3.09 -2.50
C GLN A 62 9.89 -2.91 -3.45
N SER A 63 9.19 -1.77 -3.39
CA SER A 63 8.06 -1.55 -4.30
C SER A 63 8.51 -1.58 -5.77
N PRO A 64 7.82 -2.34 -6.64
CA PRO A 64 8.11 -2.36 -8.06
C PRO A 64 7.71 -1.05 -8.77
N THR A 65 6.95 -0.19 -8.10
CA THR A 65 6.41 1.07 -8.65
C THR A 65 6.62 2.23 -7.67
N PRO A 66 6.61 3.48 -8.13
CA PRO A 66 6.69 4.64 -7.25
C PRO A 66 5.64 4.60 -6.13
N VAL A 67 6.04 4.99 -4.92
CA VAL A 67 5.15 5.00 -3.75
C VAL A 67 4.93 6.43 -3.28
N LEU A 68 3.68 6.88 -3.26
CA LEU A 68 3.25 8.12 -2.63
C LEU A 68 2.70 7.81 -1.24
N PHE A 69 3.36 8.32 -0.21
CA PHE A 69 2.83 8.31 1.15
C PHE A 69 1.99 9.57 1.39
N SER A 70 0.72 9.40 1.75
CA SER A 70 -0.23 10.50 1.97
C SER A 70 -0.84 10.40 3.38
N HIS A 71 -1.09 11.54 4.03
CA HIS A 71 -1.63 11.65 5.40
C HIS A 71 -3.09 12.10 5.37
#